data_AF-A0A1W9MML6-F1
#
_entry.id   AF-A0A1W9MML6-F1
#
_cell.length_a   1.000
_cell.length_b   1.000
_cell.length_c   1.000
_cell.angle_alpha   90.00
_cell.angle_beta   90.00
_cell.angle_gamma   90.00
#
_symmetry.space_group_name_H-M   'P 1'
#
loop_
_entity.id
_entity.type
_entity.pdbx_description
1 polymer ?
#
loop_
_entity_poly.entity_id
_entity_poly.type
_entity_poly.pdbx_seq_one_letter_code
_entity_poly.pdbx_strand_id
1 'polypeptide(L)' 'MKVKYEDLINVLKKFKDSEVINTDECDEISKTFFVNKNILFVDPKKGLMRPQSRIDLLAVREILKEI' A
#
# COMPACT_ATOMS: atom_id res chain seq x y z
N MET A 1 -7.96 15.41 -8.08
CA MET A 1 -6.85 15.12 -7.14
C MET A 1 -5.62 14.70 -7.93
N LYS A 2 -4.43 15.15 -7.55
CA LYS A 2 -3.18 14.77 -8.21
C LYS A 2 -2.45 13.76 -7.34
N VAL A 3 -2.17 12.58 -7.89
CA VAL A 3 -1.36 11.56 -7.24
C VAL A 3 0.11 11.97 -7.36
N LYS A 4 0.87 11.89 -6.27
CA LYS A 4 2.33 12.09 -6.27
C LYS A 4 3.03 10.74 -6.16
N TYR A 5 4.01 10.52 -7.02
CA TYR A 5 4.75 9.26 -7.06
C TYR A 5 5.45 8.96 -5.73
N GLU A 6 6.08 9.96 -5.11
CA GLU A 6 6.78 9.82 -3.83
C GLU A 6 5.85 9.36 -2.70
N ASP A 7 4.62 9.89 -2.63
CA ASP A 7 3.64 9.50 -1.62
C ASP A 7 3.25 8.02 -1.78
N LEU A 8 3.04 7.57 -3.02
CA LEU A 8 2.77 6.16 -3.32
C LEU A 8 3.93 5.25 -2.87
N ILE A 9 5.18 5.62 -3.19
CA ILE A 9 6.35 4.85 -2.78
C ILE A 9 6.48 4.81 -1.25
N ASN A 10 6.21 5.92 -0.57
CA ASN A 10 6.25 5.98 0.89
C ASN A 10 5.21 5.05 1.53
N VAL A 11 4.03 4.89 0.93
CA VAL A 11 3.04 3.90 1.39
C VAL A 11 3.54 2.48 1.16
N LEU A 12 4.07 2.17 -0.02
CA LEU A 12 4.58 0.83 -0.33
C LEU A 12 5.75 0.41 0.57
N LYS A 13 6.63 1.35 0.94
CA LYS A 13 7.75 1.10 1.87
C LYS A 13 7.31 0.55 3.22
N LYS A 14 6.07 0.86 3.66
CA LYS A 14 5.52 0.33 4.93
C LYS A 14 5.30 -1.18 4.89
N PHE A 15 5.16 -1.76 3.71
CA PHE A 15 4.99 -3.20 3.50
C PHE A 15 6.33 -3.96 3.33
N LYS A 16 7.47 -3.28 3.45
CA LYS A 16 8.79 -3.91 3.39
C LYS A 16 8.94 -4.97 4.49
N ASP A 17 8.67 -4.57 5.72
CA ASP A 17 8.87 -5.41 6.91
C ASP A 17 7.54 -5.82 7.58
N SER A 18 6.42 -5.20 7.18
CA SER A 18 5.07 -5.57 7.63
C SER A 18 4.23 -6.10 6.47
N GLU A 19 3.29 -7.00 6.76
CA GLU A 19 2.25 -7.41 5.81
C GLU A 19 0.97 -6.55 5.95
N VAL A 20 0.76 -5.97 7.13
CA VAL A 20 -0.45 -5.23 7.49
C VAL A 20 -0.07 -3.90 8.15
N ILE A 21 -0.74 -2.82 7.77
CA ILE A 21 -0.54 -1.49 8.35
C ILE A 21 -1.89 -0.88 8.72
N ASN A 22 -1.91 0.16 9.57
CA ASN A 22 -3.16 0.88 9.85
C ASN A 22 -3.54 1.78 8.68
N THR A 23 -4.84 1.93 8.43
CA THR A 23 -5.35 2.78 7.34
C THR A 23 -4.97 4.25 7.51
N ASP A 24 -4.76 4.69 8.75
CA ASP A 24 -4.46 6.09 9.10
C ASP A 24 -3.00 6.44 8.82
N GLU A 25 -2.17 5.42 8.55
CA GLU A 25 -0.80 5.61 8.08
C GLU A 25 -0.75 5.97 6.60
N CYS A 26 -1.87 5.95 5.87
CA CYS A 26 -1.92 6.23 4.43
C CYS A 26 -2.88 7.39 4.15
N ASP A 27 -2.42 8.37 3.37
CA ASP A 27 -3.29 9.45 2.93
C ASP A 27 -4.42 8.92 2.02
N GLU A 28 -5.57 9.61 2.03
CA GLU A 28 -6.75 9.16 1.28
C GLU A 28 -6.54 9.09 -0.24
N ILE A 29 -5.62 9.91 -0.79
CA ILE A 29 -5.33 9.92 -2.22
C ILE A 29 -4.62 8.62 -2.61
N SER A 30 -3.54 8.29 -1.91
CA SER A 30 -2.76 7.08 -2.14
C SER A 30 -3.58 5.82 -1.83
N LYS A 31 -4.35 5.82 -0.75
CA LYS A 31 -5.26 4.73 -0.37
C LYS A 31 -6.25 4.43 -1.50
N THR A 32 -6.96 5.46 -1.96
CA THR A 32 -7.94 5.33 -3.05
C THR A 32 -7.28 4.85 -4.34
N PHE A 33 -6.08 5.34 -4.65
CA PHE A 33 -5.33 4.90 -5.82
C PHE A 33 -5.02 3.39 -5.78
N PHE A 34 -4.45 2.89 -4.68
CA PHE A 34 -4.05 1.48 -4.58
C PHE A 34 -5.25 0.52 -4.53
N VAL A 35 -6.34 0.91 -3.86
CA VAL A 35 -7.58 0.12 -3.86
C VAL A 35 -8.16 0.03 -5.27
N ASN A 36 -8.24 1.14 -6.00
CA ASN A 36 -8.73 1.15 -7.39
C ASN A 36 -7.84 0.37 -8.37
N LYS A 37 -6.56 0.15 -8.01
CA LYS A 37 -5.62 -0.67 -8.79
C LYS A 37 -5.55 -2.12 -8.32
N ASN A 38 -6.34 -2.51 -7.32
CA ASN A 38 -6.32 -3.83 -6.70
C ASN A 38 -4.94 -4.24 -6.14
N ILE A 39 -4.14 -3.25 -5.72
CA ILE A 39 -2.82 -3.50 -5.11
C ILE A 39 -2.98 -3.71 -3.60
N LEU A 40 -3.79 -2.87 -2.95
CA LEU A 40 -4.05 -2.93 -1.52
C LEU A 40 -5.54 -3.18 -1.24
N PHE A 41 -5.79 -4.04 -0.25
CA PHE A 41 -7.08 -4.29 0.36
C PHE A 41 -7.21 -3.51 1.67
N VAL A 42 -8.37 -2.90 1.89
CA VAL A 42 -8.71 -2.23 3.15
C VAL A 42 -9.77 -3.05 3.89
N ASP A 43 -9.51 -3.35 5.16
CA ASP A 43 -10.49 -3.85 6.13
C ASP A 43 -11.02 -2.65 6.93
N PRO A 44 -12.18 -2.07 6.56
CA PRO A 44 -12.71 -0.88 7.22
C PRO A 44 -13.20 -1.17 8.64
N LYS A 45 -13.52 -2.43 8.97
CA LYS A 45 -13.97 -2.80 10.31
C LYS A 45 -12.80 -2.79 11.30
N LYS A 46 -11.61 -3.18 10.83
CA LYS A 46 -10.39 -3.22 11.65
C LYS A 46 -9.51 -1.97 11.53
N GLY A 47 -9.77 -1.12 10.53
CA GLY A 47 -8.88 0.01 10.23
C GLY A 47 -7.51 -0.44 9.72
N LEU A 48 -7.46 -1.57 9.00
CA LEU A 48 -6.22 -2.18 8.53
C LEU A 48 -6.15 -2.22 7.01
N MET A 49 -4.93 -2.19 6.49
CA MET A 49 -4.65 -2.30 5.06
C MET A 49 -3.53 -3.31 4.82
N ARG A 50 -3.64 -4.08 3.74
CA ARG A 50 -2.68 -5.10 3.35
C ARG A 50 -2.63 -5.25 1.83
N PRO A 51 -1.58 -5.85 1.24
CA PRO A 51 -1.62 -6.21 -0.17
C PRO A 51 -2.79 -7.15 -0.48
N GLN A 52 -3.37 -7.02 -1.68
CA GLN A 52 -4.54 -7.78 -2.09
C GLN A 52 -4.26 -9.30 -2.09
N SER A 53 -3.03 -9.67 -2.44
CA SER A 53 -2.53 -11.04 -2.38
C SER A 53 -1.08 -11.11 -1.89
N ARG A 54 -0.62 -12.34 -1.57
CA ARG A 54 0.79 -12.59 -1.23
C ARG A 54 1.73 -12.30 -2.41
N ILE A 55 1.26 -12.43 -3.66
CA ILE A 55 2.07 -12.10 -4.84
C ILE A 55 2.31 -10.59 -4.90
N ASP A 56 1.29 -9.78 -4.62
CA ASP A 56 1.42 -8.31 -4.58
C ASP A 56 2.42 -7.88 -3.50
N LEU A 57 2.37 -8.51 -2.31
CA LEU A 57 3.35 -8.25 -1.24
C LEU A 57 4.78 -8.54 -1.70
N LEU A 58 5.01 -9.69 -2.35
CA LEU A 58 6.33 -10.08 -2.83
C LEU A 58 6.81 -9.16 -3.95
N ALA A 59 5.94 -8.77 -4.88
CA ALA A 59 6.26 -7.82 -5.95
C ALA A 59 6.65 -6.45 -5.40
N VAL A 60 5.89 -5.92 -4.43
CA VAL A 60 6.25 -4.66 -3.75
C VAL A 60 7.62 -4.76 -3.10
N ARG A 61 7.89 -5.84 -2.37
CA ARG A 61 9.20 -6.05 -1.70
C ARG A 61 10.34 -6.21 -2.69
N GLU A 62 10.11 -6.81 -3.84
CA GLU A 62 11.13 -6.97 -4.88
C GLU A 62 11.48 -5.62 -5.52
N ILE A 63 10.47 -4.87 -5.98
CA ILE A 63 10.68 -3.55 -6.60
C ILE A 63 11.33 -2.57 -5.64
N LEU A 64 11.00 -2.61 -4.34
CA LEU A 64 11.64 -1.75 -3.34
C LEU A 64 13.13 -2.04 -3.11
N LYS A 65 13.70 -3.14 -3.65
CA LYS A 65 15.15 -3.36 -3.65
C LYS A 65 15.86 -2.62 -4.79
N GLU A 66 15.12 -2.24 -5.83
CA GLU A 66 15.64 -1.55 -7.03
C GLU A 66 15.56 -0.02 -6.91
N ILE A 67 14.96 0.49 -5.82
CA ILE A 67 14.74 1.92 -5.53
C ILE A 67 15.57 2.31 -4.31
#